data_AF-A0A3D0DT79-F1
#
_entry.id   AF-A0A3D0DT79-F1
#
_cell.length_a   1.000
_cell.length_b   1.000
_cell.length_c   1.000
_cell.angle_alpha   90.00
_cell.angle_beta   90.00
_cell.angle_gamma   90.00
#
_symmetry.space_group_name_H-M   'P 1'
#
loop_
_entity.id
_entity.type
_entity.pdbx_description
1 polymer ?
#
loop_
_entity_poly.entity_id
_entity_poly.type
_entity_poly.pdbx_seq_one_letter_code
_entity_poly.pdbx_strand_id
1 'polypeptide(L)'
;MKNEKLTTDEYNALEFIRGGARSDRVNACVGRNAKRLAGLKMIQYGRNGSLALTDKGQEVLFLRSCIEALQALSQDPAAPVAGDVVQFLSRKSHIAPRAEGGFEVTAKGQESLADILAQQPRK
;
A
#
# COMPACT_ATOMS: atom_id res chain seq x y z
N MET A 1 10.76 -10.50 9.52
CA MET A 1 10.61 -9.02 9.48
C MET A 1 9.56 -8.62 10.50
N LYS A 2 9.78 -7.57 11.30
CA LYS A 2 8.71 -7.00 12.12
C LYS A 2 7.73 -6.30 11.18
N ASN A 3 6.43 -6.58 11.32
CA ASN A 3 5.37 -5.86 10.60
C ASN A 3 5.28 -4.46 11.21
N GLU A 4 5.99 -3.50 10.63
CA GLU A 4 5.94 -2.10 11.04
C GLU A 4 4.52 -1.57 10.80
N LYS A 5 3.80 -1.24 11.87
CA LYS A 5 2.48 -0.62 11.77
C LYS A 5 2.68 0.87 11.46
N LEU A 6 2.39 1.24 10.21
CA LEU A 6 2.35 2.63 9.77
C LEU A 6 0.96 3.23 10.00
N THR A 7 0.90 4.51 10.36
CA THR A 7 -0.35 5.27 10.44
C THR A 7 -0.83 5.68 9.05
N THR A 8 -2.10 6.11 8.94
CA THR A 8 -2.63 6.65 7.67
C THR A 8 -1.77 7.80 7.12
N ASP A 9 -1.32 8.71 7.99
CA ASP A 9 -0.47 9.83 7.61
C ASP A 9 0.89 9.38 7.08
N GLU A 10 1.46 8.31 7.63
CA GLU A 10 2.72 7.76 7.16
C GLU A 10 2.60 7.09 5.80
N TYR A 11 1.51 6.36 5.56
CA TYR A 11 1.22 5.83 4.23
C TYR A 11 1.00 6.96 3.21
N ASN A 12 0.25 8.01 3.60
CA ASN A 12 0.06 9.19 2.75
C ASN A 12 1.39 9.90 2.42
N ALA A 13 2.31 9.97 3.39
CA ALA A 13 3.63 10.53 3.18
C ALA A 13 4.46 9.69 2.19
N LEU A 14 4.41 8.36 2.30
CA LEU A 14 5.09 7.46 1.36
C LEU A 14 4.53 7.60 -0.07
N GLU A 15 3.21 7.68 -0.21
CA GLU A 15 2.53 7.92 -1.50
C GLU A 15 2.96 9.25 -2.14
N PHE A 16 3.02 10.32 -1.34
CA PHE A 16 3.49 11.62 -1.82
C PHE A 16 4.94 11.57 -2.30
N ILE A 17 5.80 10.83 -1.59
CA ILE A 17 7.20 10.62 -2.00
C ILE A 17 7.29 9.77 -3.28
N ARG A 18 6.45 8.74 -3.44
CA ARG A 18 6.35 7.93 -4.67
C ARG A 18 6.06 8.79 -5.90
N GLY A 19 5.23 9.82 -5.74
CA GLY A 19 4.90 10.81 -6.77
C GLY A 19 6.04 11.77 -7.15
N GLY A 20 7.24 11.63 -6.56
CA GLY A 20 8.42 12.43 -6.91
C GLY A 20 8.54 13.74 -6.14
N ALA A 21 8.10 13.78 -4.88
CA ALA A 21 8.24 14.95 -4.02
C ALA A 21 9.69 15.44 -3.94
N ARG A 22 9.95 16.64 -4.44
CA ARG A 22 11.21 17.35 -4.21
C ARG A 22 11.20 17.94 -2.79
N SER A 23 12.35 17.95 -2.13
CA SER A 23 12.47 18.34 -0.71
C SER A 23 12.18 19.82 -0.43
N ASP A 24 12.12 20.65 -1.47
CA ASP A 24 11.70 22.05 -1.44
C ASP A 24 10.17 22.22 -1.42
N ARG A 25 9.41 21.13 -1.63
CA ARG A 25 7.93 21.09 -1.66
C ARG A 25 7.33 19.95 -0.84
N VAL A 26 8.05 19.43 0.15
CA VAL A 26 7.44 18.47 1.07
C VAL A 26 6.38 19.17 1.91
N ASN A 27 5.13 18.75 1.74
CA ASN A 27 4.04 19.22 2.56
C ASN A 27 4.29 18.87 4.05
N ALA A 28 3.57 19.54 4.94
CA ALA A 28 3.74 19.34 6.39
C ALA A 28 3.58 17.86 6.82
N CYS A 29 2.83 17.04 6.07
CA CYS A 29 2.69 15.61 6.34
C CYS A 29 4.01 14.85 6.13
N VAL A 30 4.71 15.08 5.02
CA VAL A 30 6.02 14.45 4.80
C VAL A 30 7.04 14.97 5.81
N GLY A 31 7.09 16.28 6.06
CA GLY A 31 8.03 16.86 7.03
C GLY A 31 7.92 16.23 8.42
N ARG A 32 6.69 15.99 8.91
CA ARG A 32 6.45 15.34 10.22
C ARG A 32 6.85 13.87 10.26
N ASN A 33 6.69 13.14 9.15
CA ASN A 33 6.88 11.68 9.12
C ASN A 33 8.25 11.24 8.60
N ALA A 34 8.97 12.09 7.85
CA ALA A 34 10.19 11.70 7.13
C ALA A 34 11.29 11.17 8.06
N LYS A 35 11.46 11.75 9.26
CA LYS A 35 12.45 11.26 10.24
C LYS A 35 12.16 9.82 10.69
N ARG A 36 10.90 9.50 11.02
CA ARG A 36 10.50 8.15 11.43
C ARG A 36 10.60 7.18 10.25
N LEU A 37 10.08 7.56 9.08
CA LEU A 37 10.11 6.73 7.88
C LEU A 37 11.54 6.40 7.42
N ALA A 38 12.48 7.34 7.55
CA ALA A 38 13.90 7.09 7.30
C ALA A 38 14.50 6.11 8.35
N GLY A 39 14.16 6.28 9.63
CA GLY A 39 14.56 5.34 10.68
C GLY A 39 14.02 3.91 10.47
N LEU A 40 12.82 3.78 9.88
CA LEU A 40 12.22 2.51 9.47
C LEU A 40 12.76 1.97 8.14
N LYS A 41 13.67 2.71 7.48
CA LYS A 41 14.25 2.42 6.16
C LYS A 41 13.20 2.34 5.04
N MET A 42 12.10 3.08 5.15
CA MET A 42 11.08 3.17 4.09
C MET A 42 11.46 4.19 3.01
N ILE A 43 12.24 5.20 3.39
CA ILE A 43 12.70 6.27 2.51
C ILE A 43 14.20 6.52 2.70
N GLN A 44 14.81 7.14 1.71
CA GLN A 44 16.20 7.58 1.74
C GLN A 44 16.34 9.01 1.23
N TYR A 45 17.33 9.72 1.76
CA TYR A 45 17.71 11.06 1.29
C TYR A 45 18.78 10.95 0.22
N GLY A 46 18.53 11.58 -0.93
CA GLY A 46 19.51 11.79 -1.98
C GLY A 46 20.52 12.88 -1.62
N ARG A 47 21.64 12.93 -2.32
CA ARG A 47 22.71 13.92 -2.09
C ARG A 47 22.28 15.38 -2.32
N ASN A 48 21.26 15.58 -3.15
CA ASN A 48 20.63 16.88 -3.42
C ASN A 48 19.46 17.18 -2.47
N GLY A 49 19.31 16.41 -1.38
CA GLY A 49 18.21 16.53 -0.44
C GLY A 49 16.91 15.88 -0.90
N SER A 50 16.82 15.29 -2.10
CA SER A 50 15.58 14.64 -2.57
C SER A 50 15.18 13.47 -1.68
N LEU A 51 13.88 13.21 -1.55
CA LEU A 51 13.39 12.00 -0.90
C LEU A 51 12.98 10.97 -1.95
N ALA A 52 13.37 9.71 -1.72
CA ALA A 52 12.96 8.58 -2.53
C ALA A 52 12.54 7.40 -1.65
N LEU A 53 11.63 6.57 -2.17
CA LEU A 53 11.30 5.29 -1.54
C LEU A 53 12.49 4.33 -1.66
N THR A 54 12.72 3.54 -0.62
CA THR A 54 13.53 2.33 -0.70
C THR A 54 12.69 1.17 -1.24
N ASP A 55 13.32 0.03 -1.57
CA ASP A 55 12.61 -1.20 -1.95
C ASP A 55 11.58 -1.61 -0.88
N LYS A 56 11.98 -1.54 0.40
CA LYS A 56 11.09 -1.80 1.53
C LYS A 56 9.88 -0.86 1.55
N GLY A 57 10.08 0.43 1.27
CA GLY A 57 8.98 1.39 1.19
C GLY A 57 8.03 1.10 0.03
N GLN A 58 8.56 0.69 -1.12
CA GLN A 58 7.76 0.28 -2.27
C GLN A 58 6.95 -0.99 -1.99
N GLU A 59 7.56 -2.01 -1.39
CA GLU A 59 6.89 -3.25 -0.99
C GLU A 59 5.74 -2.98 -0.02
N VAL A 60 5.94 -2.10 0.97
CA VAL A 60 4.90 -1.75 1.95
C VAL A 60 3.72 -1.05 1.29
N LEU A 61 3.96 -0.12 0.37
CA LEU A 61 2.89 0.51 -0.40
C LEU A 61 2.17 -0.51 -1.28
N PHE A 62 2.90 -1.39 -1.95
CA PHE A 62 2.32 -2.43 -2.80
C PHE A 62 1.40 -3.37 -2.01
N LEU A 63 1.84 -3.83 -0.83
CA LEU A 63 1.02 -4.65 0.05
C LEU A 63 -0.23 -3.91 0.54
N ARG A 64 -0.10 -2.61 0.84
CA ARG A 64 -1.26 -1.79 1.17
C ARG A 64 -2.24 -1.68 0.00
N SER A 65 -1.78 -1.45 -1.22
CA SER A 65 -2.62 -1.43 -2.43
C SER A 65 -3.32 -2.76 -2.67
N CYS A 66 -2.68 -3.89 -2.34
CA CYS A 66 -3.32 -5.21 -2.39
C CYS A 66 -4.50 -5.33 -1.41
N ILE A 67 -4.34 -4.83 -0.18
CA ILE A 67 -5.41 -4.85 0.84
C ILE A 67 -6.56 -3.94 0.43
N GLU A 68 -6.26 -2.72 -0.02
CA GLU A 68 -7.27 -1.76 -0.49
C GLU A 68 -8.04 -2.30 -1.70
N ALA A 69 -7.35 -3.00 -2.62
CA ALA A 69 -7.99 -3.67 -3.74
C ALA A 69 -8.93 -4.81 -3.31
N LEU A 70 -8.53 -5.65 -2.34
CA LEU A 70 -9.41 -6.70 -1.81
C LEU A 70 -10.66 -6.11 -1.12
N GLN A 71 -10.50 -5.01 -0.39
CA GLN A 71 -11.64 -4.31 0.22
C GLN A 71 -12.57 -3.75 -0.85
N ALA A 72 -12.01 -3.06 -1.85
CA ALA A 72 -12.79 -2.46 -2.94
C ALA A 72 -13.54 -3.54 -3.73
N LEU A 73 -12.87 -4.62 -4.14
CA LEU A 73 -13.48 -5.73 -4.87
C LEU A 73 -14.53 -6.50 -4.06
N SER A 74 -14.43 -6.50 -2.72
CA SER A 74 -15.46 -7.10 -1.86
C SER A 74 -16.74 -6.26 -1.79
N GLN A 75 -16.68 -4.96 -2.12
CA GLN A 75 -17.84 -4.07 -2.17
C GLN A 75 -18.36 -3.90 -3.59
N ASP A 76 -17.46 -3.82 -4.56
CA ASP A 76 -17.75 -3.66 -5.98
C ASP A 76 -16.79 -4.54 -6.80
N PRO A 77 -17.26 -5.68 -7.33
CA PRO A 77 -16.46 -6.55 -8.19
C PRO A 77 -15.91 -5.88 -9.47
N ALA A 78 -16.45 -4.71 -9.86
CA ALA A 78 -15.99 -3.92 -11.00
C ALA A 78 -15.02 -2.78 -10.60
N ALA A 79 -14.63 -2.69 -9.32
CA ALA A 79 -13.73 -1.65 -8.84
C ALA A 79 -12.40 -1.63 -9.63
N PRO A 80 -11.88 -0.45 -9.98
CA PRO A 80 -10.62 -0.34 -10.70
C PRO A 80 -9.45 -0.76 -9.81
N VAL A 81 -8.59 -1.65 -10.33
CA VAL A 81 -7.39 -2.14 -9.64
C VAL A 81 -6.20 -2.09 -10.59
N ALA A 82 -5.03 -1.70 -10.07
CA ALA A 82 -3.80 -1.67 -10.85
C ALA A 82 -3.40 -3.09 -11.36
N GLY A 83 -2.83 -3.16 -12.57
CA GLY A 83 -2.57 -4.44 -13.24
C GLY A 83 -1.56 -5.34 -12.51
N ASP A 84 -0.55 -4.75 -11.87
CA ASP A 84 0.44 -5.46 -11.03
C ASP A 84 -0.20 -6.04 -9.76
N VAL A 85 -1.12 -5.30 -9.13
CA VAL A 85 -1.93 -5.77 -7.99
C VAL A 85 -2.84 -6.92 -8.42
N VAL A 86 -3.53 -6.80 -9.56
CA VAL A 86 -4.36 -7.88 -10.13
C VAL A 86 -3.51 -9.13 -10.36
N GLN A 87 -2.35 -8.99 -11.00
CA GLN A 87 -1.46 -10.11 -11.30
C GLN A 87 -0.99 -10.81 -10.02
N PHE A 88 -0.59 -10.05 -9.00
CA PHE A 88 -0.14 -10.60 -7.73
C PHE A 88 -1.25 -11.32 -6.98
N LEU A 89 -2.42 -10.69 -6.85
CA LEU A 89 -3.58 -11.27 -6.15
C LEU A 89 -4.11 -12.52 -6.87
N SER A 90 -4.14 -12.52 -8.20
CA SER A 90 -4.54 -13.68 -9.00
C SER A 90 -3.56 -14.84 -8.83
N ARG A 91 -2.24 -14.56 -8.86
CA ARG A 91 -1.20 -15.57 -8.61
C ARG A 91 -1.28 -16.18 -7.22
N LYS A 92 -1.78 -15.42 -6.24
CA LYS A 92 -2.02 -15.89 -4.86
C LYS A 92 -3.40 -16.53 -4.66
N SER A 93 -4.23 -16.58 -5.71
CA SER A 93 -5.59 -17.09 -5.67
C SER A 93 -6.51 -16.33 -4.70
N HIS A 94 -6.26 -15.03 -4.49
CA HIS A 94 -7.13 -14.17 -3.68
C HIS A 94 -8.29 -13.58 -4.47
N ILE A 95 -8.14 -13.50 -5.80
CA ILE A 95 -9.20 -13.04 -6.71
C ILE A 95 -9.32 -13.98 -7.89
N ALA A 96 -10.50 -14.03 -8.51
CA ALA A 96 -10.78 -14.75 -9.74
C ALA A 96 -11.50 -13.86 -10.75
N PRO A 97 -11.22 -13.98 -12.06
CA PRO A 97 -11.90 -13.21 -13.08
C PRO A 97 -13.37 -13.62 -13.18
N ARG A 98 -14.26 -12.65 -13.39
CA ARG A 98 -15.69 -12.90 -13.62
C ARG A 98 -16.02 -12.86 -15.11
N ALA A 99 -17.04 -13.61 -15.53
CA ALA A 99 -17.51 -13.62 -16.92
C ALA A 99 -18.04 -12.25 -17.39
N GLU A 100 -18.63 -11.49 -16.46
CA GLU A 100 -19.17 -10.13 -16.69
C GLU A 100 -18.07 -9.05 -16.72
N GLY A 101 -16.81 -9.43 -16.54
CA GLY A 101 -15.71 -8.51 -16.30
C GLY A 101 -15.52 -8.20 -14.81
N GLY A 102 -14.35 -7.66 -14.49
CA GLY A 102 -13.93 -7.45 -13.10
C GLY A 102 -13.49 -8.74 -12.41
N PHE A 103 -13.46 -8.69 -11.07
CA PHE A 103 -12.92 -9.77 -10.24
C PHE A 103 -13.80 -10.04 -9.04
N GLU A 104 -13.97 -11.31 -8.70
CA GLU A 104 -14.51 -11.73 -7.41
C GLU A 104 -13.36 -12.01 -6.44
N VAL A 105 -13.56 -11.69 -5.17
CA VAL A 105 -12.64 -12.08 -4.10
C VAL A 105 -12.96 -13.51 -3.69
N THR A 106 -11.99 -14.40 -3.78
CA THR A 106 -12.17 -15.83 -3.44
C THR A 106 -12.37 -16.03 -1.94
N ALA A 107 -12.81 -17.21 -1.51
CA ALA A 107 -12.89 -17.57 -0.09
C ALA A 107 -11.56 -17.35 0.64
N LYS A 108 -10.44 -17.72 0.00
CA LYS A 108 -9.09 -17.48 0.51
C LYS A 108 -8.77 -15.99 0.64
N GLY A 109 -9.16 -15.19 -0.35
CA GLY A 109 -9.00 -13.74 -0.33
C GLY A 109 -9.79 -13.09 0.81
N GLN A 110 -11.02 -13.55 1.05
CA GLN A 110 -11.89 -13.10 2.14
C GLN A 110 -11.31 -13.44 3.52
N GLU A 111 -10.87 -14.68 3.72
CA GLU A 111 -10.22 -15.12 4.96
C GLU A 111 -8.95 -14.29 5.25
N SER A 112 -8.08 -14.14 4.24
CA SER A 112 -6.86 -13.35 4.36
C SER A 112 -7.16 -11.88 4.69
N LEU A 113 -8.18 -11.29 4.07
CA LEU A 113 -8.60 -9.93 4.35
C LEU A 113 -9.14 -9.79 5.78
N ALA A 114 -9.97 -10.73 6.23
CA ALA A 114 -10.51 -10.73 7.60
C ALA A 114 -9.39 -10.80 8.65
N ASP A 115 -8.41 -11.68 8.45
CA ASP A 115 -7.25 -11.82 9.35
C ASP A 115 -6.42 -10.53 9.42
N ILE A 116 -6.17 -9.90 8.26
CA ILE A 116 -5.43 -8.63 8.19
C ILE A 116 -6.19 -7.55 8.97
N LEU A 117 -7.50 -7.44 8.77
CA LEU A 117 -8.33 -6.42 9.43
C LEU A 117 -8.44 -6.65 10.94
N ALA A 118 -8.46 -7.90 11.39
CA ALA A 118 -8.43 -8.23 12.82
C ALA A 118 -7.11 -7.79 13.50
N GLN A 119 -6.01 -7.72 12.76
CA GLN A 119 -4.69 -7.32 13.29
C GLN A 119 -4.43 -5.81 13.18
N GLN A 120 -5.25 -5.06 12.42
CA GLN A 120 -5.16 -3.61 12.37
C GLN A 120 -5.71 -3.02 13.68
N PRO A 121 -5.01 -2.06 14.30
CA PRO A 121 -5.55 -1.37 15.46
C PRO A 121 -6.85 -0.68 15.05
N ARG A 122 -7.95 -1.00 15.75
CA ARG A 122 -9.20 -0.25 15.63
C ARG A 122 -8.89 1.20 15.99
N LYS A 123 -9.28 2.13 15.12
CA LYS A 123 -9.12 3.58 15.34
C LYS A 123 -9.72 4.00 16.69
#